data_AF-A0A7Y3MUA6-F1
#
_entry.id   AF-A0A7Y3MUA6-F1
#
_cell.length_a   1.000
_cell.length_b   1.000
_cell.length_c   1.000
_cell.angle_alpha   90.00
_cell.angle_beta   90.00
_cell.angle_gamma   90.00
#
_symmetry.space_group_name_H-M   'P 1'
#
loop_
_entity.id
_entity.type
_entity.pdbx_description
1 polymer ?
#
loop_
_entity_poly.entity_id
_entity_poly.type
_entity_poly.pdbx_seq_one_letter_code
_entity_poly.pdbx_strand_id
1 'polypeptide(L)'
;MATAAFVATGCESTPTTLDGTYVLDHRVLPDGQVQRPPEIVGLLTYADGYRNFNIVWPNPDGTRTAIGSIARYALTGDVYTEESVYYTRDDGAGATYDLSGPRGSSPVTRRGDEIEFELPLFDEPMAVFTPGGFHASVPGVFTDYWTRVD
;
A
#
# COMPACT_ATOMS: atom_id res chain seq x y z
N MET A 1 -36.23 13.08 -42.16
CA MET A 1 -35.41 12.06 -41.47
C MET A 1 -34.52 12.79 -40.48
N ALA A 2 -34.67 12.54 -39.19
CA ALA A 2 -33.84 13.15 -38.14
C ALA A 2 -32.84 12.11 -37.66
N THR A 3 -31.55 12.42 -37.78
CA THR A 3 -30.45 11.58 -37.29
C THR A 3 -30.29 11.83 -35.80
N ALA A 4 -30.53 10.81 -34.97
CA ALA A 4 -30.22 10.87 -33.54
C ALA A 4 -28.74 10.52 -33.35
N ALA A 5 -27.96 11.47 -32.82
CA ALA A 5 -26.61 11.20 -32.33
C ALA A 5 -26.70 10.60 -30.93
N PHE A 6 -26.15 9.39 -30.76
CA PHE A 6 -25.87 8.84 -29.44
C PHE A 6 -24.66 9.58 -28.86
N VAL A 7 -24.89 10.39 -27.83
CA VAL A 7 -23.81 10.84 -26.95
C VAL A 7 -23.56 9.69 -25.98
N ALA A 8 -22.45 8.98 -26.18
CA ALA A 8 -21.96 8.05 -25.17
C ALA A 8 -21.46 8.89 -23.99
N THR A 9 -22.22 8.87 -22.89
CA THR A 9 -21.73 9.34 -21.59
C THR A 9 -20.59 8.41 -21.19
N GLY A 10 -19.36 8.85 -21.41
CA GLY A 10 -18.19 8.19 -20.83
C GLY A 10 -18.36 8.17 -19.32
N CYS A 11 -18.23 6.99 -18.72
CA CYS A 11 -17.99 6.89 -17.30
C CYS A 11 -16.62 7.54 -17.09
N GLU A 12 -16.57 8.74 -16.53
CA GLU A 12 -15.30 9.31 -16.06
C GLU A 12 -14.83 8.41 -14.93
N SER A 13 -13.87 7.51 -15.21
CA SER A 13 -13.15 6.85 -14.13
C SER A 13 -12.35 7.94 -13.42
N THR A 14 -12.65 8.16 -12.14
CA THR A 14 -11.79 8.99 -11.30
C THR A 14 -10.37 8.42 -11.42
N PRO A 15 -9.37 9.20 -11.85
CA PRO A 15 -8.03 8.69 -12.00
C PRO A 15 -7.57 8.11 -10.67
N THR A 16 -6.98 6.91 -10.69
CA THR A 16 -6.45 6.29 -9.48
C THR A 16 -5.38 7.20 -8.89
N THR A 17 -5.64 7.66 -7.67
CA THR A 17 -4.70 8.41 -6.84
C THR A 17 -4.24 7.52 -5.70
N LEU A 18 -3.06 7.79 -5.16
CA LEU A 18 -2.63 7.15 -3.91
C LEU A 18 -3.40 7.70 -2.72
N ASP A 19 -3.77 9.00 -2.77
CA ASP A 19 -4.48 9.70 -1.71
C ASP A 19 -5.72 8.93 -1.26
N GLY A 20 -5.76 8.66 0.04
CA GLY A 20 -6.81 7.90 0.67
C GLY A 20 -6.36 7.18 1.94
N THR A 21 -7.34 6.63 2.64
CA THR A 21 -7.18 5.79 3.82
C THR A 21 -7.50 4.35 3.47
N TYR A 22 -6.61 3.44 3.83
CA TYR A 22 -6.70 2.02 3.50
C TYR A 22 -6.58 1.18 4.76
N VAL A 23 -7.53 0.26 4.93
CA VAL A 23 -7.54 -0.71 6.02
C VAL A 23 -7.19 -2.07 5.46
N LEU A 24 -6.33 -2.81 6.14
CA LEU A 24 -6.04 -4.19 5.79
C LEU A 24 -7.30 -5.04 5.96
N ASP A 25 -7.80 -5.63 4.87
CA ASP A 25 -8.92 -6.58 4.92
C ASP A 25 -8.43 -7.97 5.32
N HIS A 26 -7.39 -8.47 4.64
CA HIS A 26 -6.79 -9.77 4.94
C HIS A 26 -5.38 -9.92 4.33
N ARG A 27 -4.65 -10.91 4.87
CA ARG A 27 -3.40 -11.43 4.32
C ARG A 27 -3.58 -12.87 3.88
N VAL A 28 -3.03 -13.23 2.73
CA VAL A 28 -2.92 -14.60 2.22
C VAL A 28 -1.47 -15.05 2.32
N LEU A 29 -1.24 -16.19 2.97
CA LEU A 29 0.07 -16.83 3.12
C LEU A 29 0.34 -17.83 1.99
N PRO A 30 1.59 -18.29 1.80
CA PRO A 30 1.96 -19.15 0.68
C PRO A 30 1.27 -20.53 0.69
N ASP A 31 0.83 -20.98 1.86
CA ASP A 31 0.06 -22.21 2.06
C ASP A 31 -1.45 -22.02 1.84
N GLY A 32 -1.88 -20.82 1.48
CA GLY A 32 -3.29 -20.45 1.30
C GLY A 32 -4.01 -20.10 2.59
N GLN A 33 -3.33 -20.10 3.75
CA GLN A 33 -3.92 -19.62 5.00
C GLN A 33 -4.26 -18.12 4.87
N VAL A 34 -5.47 -17.77 5.32
CA VAL A 34 -5.96 -16.40 5.32
C VAL A 34 -5.96 -15.87 6.75
N GLN A 35 -5.24 -14.76 6.99
CA GLN A 35 -5.25 -14.02 8.24
C GLN A 35 -6.18 -12.81 8.13
N ARG A 36 -7.00 -12.57 9.15
CA ARG A 36 -7.97 -11.46 9.21
C ARG A 36 -7.93 -10.77 10.58
N PRO A 37 -8.49 -9.56 10.70
CA PRO A 37 -8.75 -8.98 12.02
C PRO A 37 -9.55 -9.94 12.92
N PRO A 38 -9.23 -10.05 14.22
CA PRO A 38 -8.28 -9.22 14.98
C PRO A 38 -6.82 -9.76 15.01
N GLU A 39 -6.50 -10.84 14.28
CA GLU A 39 -5.18 -11.49 14.34
C GLU A 39 -4.10 -10.60 13.73
N ILE A 40 -4.40 -10.07 12.55
CA ILE A 40 -3.63 -9.10 11.80
C ILE A 40 -4.45 -7.82 11.63
N VAL A 41 -3.81 -6.66 11.81
CA VAL A 41 -4.45 -5.35 11.57
C VAL A 41 -3.44 -4.42 10.95
N GLY A 42 -3.92 -3.55 10.05
CA GLY A 42 -3.09 -2.54 9.42
C GLY A 42 -3.91 -1.34 8.95
N LEU A 43 -3.25 -0.18 8.93
CA LEU A 43 -3.78 1.07 8.42
C LEU A 43 -2.68 1.76 7.61
N LEU A 44 -3.04 2.20 6.40
CA LEU A 44 -2.21 3.03 5.54
C LEU A 44 -2.98 4.29 5.18
N THR A 45 -2.31 5.43 5.18
CA THR A 45 -2.88 6.70 4.73
C THR A 45 -1.89 7.41 3.83
N TYR A 46 -2.38 7.91 2.70
CA TYR A 46 -1.70 8.87 1.84
C TYR A 46 -2.51 10.17 1.86
N ALA A 47 -1.91 11.26 2.34
CA ALA A 47 -2.55 12.57 2.37
C ALA A 47 -1.49 13.68 2.40
N ASP A 48 -1.72 14.76 1.64
CA ASP A 48 -0.89 15.97 1.65
C ASP A 48 0.62 15.71 1.42
N GLY A 49 0.95 14.72 0.59
CA GLY A 49 2.33 14.31 0.33
C GLY A 49 3.00 13.54 1.48
N TYR A 50 2.23 13.09 2.47
CA TYR A 50 2.65 12.20 3.55
C TYR A 50 2.01 10.82 3.44
N ARG A 51 2.82 9.80 3.70
CA ARG A 51 2.43 8.42 3.90
C ARG A 51 2.54 8.10 5.39
N ASN A 52 1.50 7.52 5.99
CA ASN A 52 1.55 6.90 7.30
C ASN A 52 1.14 5.44 7.19
N PHE A 53 1.96 4.53 7.70
CA PHE A 53 1.73 3.09 7.62
C PHE A 53 1.91 2.45 8.98
N ASN A 54 0.98 1.59 9.37
CA ASN A 54 1.10 0.76 10.57
C ASN A 54 0.53 -0.62 10.27
N ILE A 55 1.19 -1.66 10.75
CA ILE A 55 0.70 -3.04 10.65
C ILE A 55 1.25 -3.87 11.80
N VAL A 56 0.46 -4.82 12.29
CA VAL A 56 0.91 -5.84 13.23
C VAL A 56 0.33 -7.19 12.85
N TRP A 57 1.15 -8.24 12.91
CA TRP A 57 0.75 -9.61 12.56
C TRP A 57 1.39 -10.63 13.51
N PRO A 58 0.81 -11.83 13.64
CA PRO A 58 1.38 -12.89 14.47
C PRO A 58 2.50 -13.63 13.73
N ASN A 59 3.53 -14.01 14.46
CA ASN A 59 4.60 -14.90 13.99
C ASN A 59 4.30 -16.36 14.38
N PRO A 60 4.87 -17.35 13.67
CA PRO A 60 4.68 -18.77 13.99
C PRO A 60 5.12 -19.16 15.42
N ASP A 61 6.05 -18.43 16.00
CA ASP A 61 6.56 -18.65 17.37
C ASP A 61 5.68 -18.04 18.47
N GLY A 62 4.55 -17.41 18.11
CA GLY A 62 3.62 -16.76 19.02
C GLY A 62 3.98 -15.32 19.38
N THR A 63 5.11 -14.80 18.91
CA THR A 63 5.42 -13.36 18.99
C THR A 63 4.60 -12.58 17.96
N ARG A 64 4.74 -11.25 17.96
CA ARG A 64 4.15 -10.37 16.95
C ARG A 64 5.24 -9.55 16.31
N THR A 65 5.16 -9.39 15.00
CA THR A 65 5.90 -8.34 14.32
C THR A 65 5.00 -7.13 14.14
N ALA A 66 5.53 -5.95 14.44
CA ALA A 66 4.88 -4.67 14.19
C ALA A 66 5.80 -3.75 13.38
N ILE A 67 5.23 -3.07 12.39
CA ILE A 67 5.91 -2.03 11.61
C ILE A 67 5.09 -0.76 11.71
N GLY A 68 5.79 0.37 11.86
CA GLY A 68 5.23 1.71 11.73
C GLY A 68 6.15 2.58 10.89
N SER A 69 5.60 3.40 10.00
CA SER A 69 6.39 4.38 9.25
C SER A 69 5.62 5.65 8.95
N ILE A 70 6.39 6.73 8.83
CA ILE A 70 5.95 8.01 8.28
C ILE A 70 6.95 8.38 7.20
N ALA A 71 6.47 8.75 6.03
CA ALA A 71 7.31 9.20 4.94
C ALA A 71 6.68 10.37 4.19
N ARG A 72 7.52 11.18 3.53
CA ARG A 72 7.04 12.04 2.43
C ARG A 72 7.03 11.22 1.16
N TYR A 73 6.00 11.39 0.33
CA TYR A 73 5.94 10.76 -0.98
C TYR A 73 5.62 11.77 -2.07
N ALA A 74 5.98 11.41 -3.29
CA ALA A 74 5.46 12.03 -4.48
C ALA A 74 5.25 10.99 -5.57
N LEU A 75 4.15 11.13 -6.32
CA LEU A 75 3.89 10.37 -7.53
C LEU A 75 3.89 11.35 -8.70
N THR A 76 5.00 11.42 -9.44
CA THR A 76 5.18 12.38 -10.55
C THR A 76 5.46 11.64 -11.84
N GLY A 77 4.51 11.68 -12.78
CA GLY A 77 4.63 10.90 -14.01
C GLY A 77 4.85 9.42 -13.67
N ASP A 78 5.85 8.79 -14.28
CA ASP A 78 6.14 7.35 -14.13
C ASP A 78 7.13 7.04 -12.99
N VAL A 79 7.20 7.90 -11.98
CA VAL A 79 8.11 7.71 -10.83
C VAL A 79 7.37 7.97 -9.52
N TYR A 80 7.54 7.02 -8.59
CA TYR A 80 7.22 7.18 -7.17
C TYR A 80 8.51 7.50 -6.41
N THR A 81 8.48 8.47 -5.51
CA THR A 81 9.62 8.78 -4.62
C THR A 81 9.17 8.79 -3.18
N GLU A 82 10.04 8.33 -2.28
CA GLU A 82 9.80 8.32 -0.84
C GLU A 82 11.01 8.88 -0.07
N GLU A 83 10.75 9.66 0.97
CA GLU A 83 11.72 10.08 1.98
C GLU A 83 11.16 9.68 3.35
N SER A 84 11.81 8.75 4.04
CA SER A 84 11.39 8.36 5.38
C SER A 84 11.58 9.53 6.36
N VAL A 85 10.56 9.77 7.18
CA VAL A 85 10.62 10.67 8.34
C VAL A 85 10.87 9.85 9.61
N TYR A 86 10.28 8.66 9.67
CA TYR A 86 10.33 7.75 10.79
C TYR A 86 10.04 6.33 10.31
N TYR A 87 10.81 5.37 10.80
CA TYR A 87 10.52 3.96 10.66
C TYR A 87 10.74 3.25 12.00
N THR A 88 9.85 2.32 12.32
CA THR A 88 9.99 1.41 13.46
C THR A 88 9.63 0.00 13.06
N ARG A 89 10.35 -0.93 13.67
CA ARG A 89 10.10 -2.36 13.56
C ARG A 89 10.36 -3.04 14.89
N ASP A 90 9.38 -3.81 15.34
CA ASP A 90 9.52 -4.73 16.46
C ASP A 90 9.26 -6.14 15.93
N ASP A 91 10.25 -7.03 16.02
CA ASP A 91 10.15 -8.44 15.63
C ASP A 91 9.93 -9.36 16.85
N GLY A 92 9.39 -8.82 17.96
CA GLY A 92 9.14 -9.55 19.21
C GLY A 92 10.28 -9.45 20.23
N ALA A 93 11.41 -8.83 19.87
CA ALA A 93 12.56 -8.59 20.75
C ALA A 93 12.63 -7.14 21.28
N GLY A 94 11.65 -6.30 20.92
CA GLY A 94 11.60 -4.88 21.23
C GLY A 94 11.80 -4.02 19.99
N ALA A 95 11.18 -2.84 20.02
CA ALA A 95 11.16 -1.93 18.89
C ALA A 95 12.54 -1.30 18.59
N THR A 96 12.89 -1.28 17.31
CA THR A 96 13.96 -0.48 16.74
C THR A 96 13.38 0.76 16.08
N TYR A 97 14.19 1.82 15.99
CA TYR A 97 13.79 3.10 15.43
C TYR A 97 14.85 3.62 14.47
N ASP A 98 14.43 4.04 13.29
CA ASP A 98 15.27 4.70 12.30
C ASP A 98 14.73 6.11 12.01
N LEU A 99 15.61 7.09 12.23
CA LEU A 99 15.40 8.52 11.99
C LEU A 99 16.44 9.09 11.00
N SER A 100 17.18 8.23 10.30
CA SER A 100 18.27 8.62 9.40
C SER A 100 17.80 9.29 8.10
N GLY A 101 16.51 9.16 7.79
CA GLY A 101 15.87 9.79 6.65
C GLY A 101 16.27 9.22 5.28
N PRO A 102 16.28 7.88 5.08
CA PRO A 102 16.61 7.30 3.79
C PRO A 102 15.62 7.74 2.71
N ARG A 103 16.12 7.80 1.47
CA ARG A 103 15.36 8.23 0.30
C ARG A 103 15.48 7.20 -0.81
N GLY A 104 14.41 7.03 -1.56
CA GLY A 104 14.35 6.08 -2.65
C GLY A 104 13.34 6.47 -3.71
N SER A 105 13.42 5.79 -4.85
CA SER A 105 12.50 6.01 -5.96
C SER A 105 12.29 4.72 -6.73
N SER A 106 11.08 4.55 -7.25
CA SER A 106 10.69 3.39 -8.05
C SER A 106 10.00 3.82 -9.34
N PRO A 107 10.26 3.11 -10.46
CA PRO A 107 9.46 3.28 -11.66
C PRO A 107 8.02 2.83 -11.40
N VAL A 108 7.07 3.53 -12.03
CA VAL A 108 5.64 3.27 -11.92
C VAL A 108 5.11 2.75 -13.24
N THR A 109 4.41 1.62 -13.19
CA THR A 109 3.68 1.07 -14.33
C THR A 109 2.20 1.42 -14.18
N ARG A 110 1.58 1.92 -15.26
CA ARG A 110 0.13 2.19 -15.31
C ARG A 110 -0.56 1.26 -16.29
N ARG A 111 -1.67 0.65 -15.87
CA ARG A 111 -2.50 -0.24 -16.70
C ARG A 111 -3.97 0.06 -16.48
N GLY A 112 -4.57 0.87 -17.35
CA GLY A 112 -5.92 1.37 -17.12
C GLY A 112 -5.99 2.18 -15.84
N ASP A 113 -6.85 1.76 -14.91
CA ASP A 113 -7.00 2.38 -13.58
C ASP A 113 -6.07 1.75 -12.52
N GLU A 114 -5.07 0.97 -12.91
CA GLU A 114 -4.08 0.39 -11.99
C GLU A 114 -2.76 1.17 -11.97
N ILE A 115 -2.19 1.31 -10.78
CA ILE A 115 -0.85 1.87 -10.55
C ILE A 115 -0.01 0.83 -9.81
N GLU A 116 1.09 0.39 -10.42
CA GLU A 116 1.97 -0.67 -9.93
C GLU A 116 3.40 -0.12 -9.71
N PHE A 117 3.97 -0.35 -8.53
CA PHE A 117 5.37 -0.04 -8.22
C PHE A 117 5.86 -0.81 -6.98
N GLU A 118 7.18 -1.06 -6.93
CA GLU A 118 7.84 -1.55 -5.73
C GLU A 118 8.06 -0.38 -4.76
N LEU A 119 7.74 -0.55 -3.49
CA LEU A 119 8.02 0.47 -2.49
C LEU A 119 9.55 0.54 -2.24
N PRO A 120 10.17 1.73 -2.31
CA PRO A 120 11.62 1.84 -2.52
C PRO A 120 12.47 1.73 -1.25
N LEU A 121 11.86 1.60 -0.06
CA LEU A 121 12.56 1.61 1.22
C LEU A 121 12.33 0.30 1.99
N PHE A 122 13.19 0.00 2.96
CA PHE A 122 13.00 -1.05 3.98
C PHE A 122 12.55 -2.44 3.49
N ASP A 123 13.02 -2.87 2.31
CA ASP A 123 12.65 -4.15 1.68
C ASP A 123 11.13 -4.33 1.55
N GLU A 124 10.44 -3.24 1.21
CA GLU A 124 8.99 -3.17 1.13
C GLU A 124 8.41 -3.94 -0.09
N PRO A 125 7.11 -4.33 -0.05
CA PRO A 125 6.47 -5.13 -1.09
C PRO A 125 6.27 -4.39 -2.42
N MET A 126 5.98 -5.18 -3.46
CA MET A 126 5.31 -4.70 -4.67
C MET A 126 3.89 -4.27 -4.32
N ALA A 127 3.49 -3.05 -4.69
CA ALA A 127 2.16 -2.51 -4.48
C ALA A 127 1.43 -2.28 -5.81
N VAL A 128 0.16 -2.67 -5.85
CA VAL A 128 -0.73 -2.43 -6.99
C VAL A 128 -2.01 -1.78 -6.49
N PHE A 129 -2.17 -0.50 -6.81
CA PHE A 129 -3.33 0.31 -6.45
C PHE A 129 -4.40 0.22 -7.53
N THR A 130 -5.64 0.19 -7.07
CA THR A 130 -6.88 0.19 -7.87
C THR A 130 -7.83 1.24 -7.26
N PRO A 131 -8.94 1.61 -7.92
CA PRO A 131 -9.88 2.58 -7.35
C PRO A 131 -10.45 2.20 -5.97
N GLY A 132 -10.59 0.89 -5.68
CA GLY A 132 -11.19 0.39 -4.45
C GLY A 132 -10.22 0.10 -3.30
N GLY A 133 -8.91 0.23 -3.53
CA GLY A 133 -7.90 -0.22 -2.57
C GLY A 133 -6.60 -0.61 -3.25
N PHE A 134 -5.82 -1.48 -2.62
CA PHE A 134 -4.58 -1.99 -3.23
C PHE A 134 -4.25 -3.39 -2.73
N HIS A 135 -3.35 -4.07 -3.42
CA HIS A 135 -2.70 -5.25 -2.90
C HIS A 135 -1.19 -5.04 -2.79
N ALA A 136 -0.60 -5.61 -1.74
CA ALA A 136 0.83 -5.60 -1.52
C ALA A 136 1.35 -7.03 -1.44
N SER A 137 2.42 -7.36 -2.16
CA SER A 137 2.93 -8.73 -2.18
C SER A 137 4.45 -8.80 -2.09
N VAL A 138 4.92 -9.82 -1.38
CA VAL A 138 6.30 -10.29 -1.41
C VAL A 138 6.28 -11.74 -1.89
N PRO A 139 6.87 -12.05 -3.06
CA PRO A 139 6.83 -13.39 -3.63
C PRO A 139 7.30 -14.47 -2.65
N GLY A 140 6.48 -15.51 -2.48
CA GLY A 140 6.78 -16.61 -1.56
C GLY A 140 6.63 -16.29 -0.07
N VAL A 141 6.16 -15.09 0.29
CA VAL A 141 5.98 -14.68 1.70
C VAL A 141 4.54 -14.32 2.01
N PHE A 142 3.92 -13.37 1.28
CA PHE A 142 2.52 -13.00 1.51
C PHE A 142 1.90 -12.22 0.34
N THR A 143 0.57 -12.12 0.36
CA THR A 143 -0.18 -11.08 -0.36
C THR A 143 -1.20 -10.47 0.59
N ASP A 144 -1.15 -9.14 0.75
CA ASP A 144 -2.08 -8.36 1.53
C ASP A 144 -3.10 -7.68 0.63
N TYR A 145 -4.33 -7.65 1.08
CA TYR A 145 -5.44 -6.97 0.41
C TYR A 145 -5.95 -5.86 1.31
N TRP A 146 -5.95 -4.65 0.77
CA TRP A 146 -6.29 -3.44 1.48
C TRP A 146 -7.48 -2.77 0.82
N THR A 147 -8.43 -2.34 1.63
CA THR A 147 -9.64 -1.68 1.18
C THR A 147 -9.55 -0.19 1.46
N ARG A 148 -9.84 0.63 0.46
CA ARG A 148 -10.00 2.08 0.65
C ARG A 148 -11.32 2.37 1.40
N VAL A 149 -11.30 3.30 2.36
CA VAL A 149 -12.44 3.55 3.27
C VAL A 149 -12.92 5.02 3.32
N ASP A 150 -12.44 5.86 2.40
CA ASP A 150 -12.86 7.27 2.27
C ASP A 150 -13.43 7.62 0.89
#